data_AF-A0A368W051-F1
#
_entry.id   AF-A0A368W051-F1
#
_cell.length_a   1.000
_cell.length_b   1.000
_cell.length_c   1.000
_cell.angle_alpha   90.00
_cell.angle_beta   90.00
_cell.angle_gamma   90.00
#
_symmetry.space_group_name_H-M   'P 1'
#
loop_
_entity.id
_entity.type
_entity.pdbx_description
1 polymer ?
#
loop_
_entity_poly.entity_id
_entity_poly.type
_entity_poly.pdbx_seq_one_letter_code
_entity_poly.pdbx_strand_id
1 'polypeptide(L)'
;MTIRDQYMNELERLLKNVPEQVRKEWLYDYYIHFQQAVENGQSEEEAARELGDPRSIAGELLLTYRVDQVETNNSFRGLSRAVFATVRLGLFNIIFIIGPYLVLAAV
;
A
#
# COMPACT_ATOMS: atom_id res chain seq x y z
N MET A 1 30.96 13.44 -2.15
CA MET A 1 29.54 13.06 -2.24
C MET A 1 29.36 12.47 -3.61
N THR A 2 29.10 11.16 -3.68
CA THR A 2 29.09 10.43 -4.95
C THR A 2 27.76 10.61 -5.68
N ILE A 3 27.65 10.15 -6.93
CA ILE A 3 26.41 10.23 -7.70
C ILE A 3 25.34 9.35 -7.05
N ARG A 4 25.73 8.15 -6.61
CA ARG A 4 24.88 7.29 -5.80
C ARG A 4 24.34 8.02 -4.58
N ASP A 5 25.21 8.68 -3.80
CA ASP A 5 24.77 9.39 -2.59
C ASP A 5 23.73 10.48 -2.93
N GLN A 6 23.92 11.21 -4.03
CA GLN A 6 22.95 12.23 -4.48
C GLN A 6 21.61 11.61 -4.88
N TYR A 7 21.66 10.52 -5.65
CA TYR A 7 20.48 9.79 -6.11
C TYR A 7 19.67 9.25 -4.93
N MET A 8 20.34 8.56 -4.01
CA MET A 8 19.71 7.93 -2.85
C MET A 8 19.10 8.96 -1.91
N ASN A 9 19.79 10.09 -1.66
CA ASN A 9 19.25 11.17 -0.83
C ASN A 9 18.00 11.82 -1.46
N GLU A 10 18.00 12.03 -2.78
CA GLU A 10 16.83 12.59 -3.47
C GLU A 10 15.65 11.60 -3.42
N LEU A 11 15.90 10.32 -3.69
CA LEU A 11 14.88 9.26 -3.62
C LEU A 11 14.29 9.15 -2.20
N GLU A 12 15.13 9.12 -1.17
CA GLU A 12 14.67 9.09 0.23
C GLU A 12 13.80 10.30 0.58
N ARG A 13 14.22 11.50 0.16
CA ARG A 13 13.48 12.75 0.38
C ARG A 13 12.09 12.72 -0.26
N LEU A 14 11.98 12.17 -1.47
CA LEU A 14 10.71 12.04 -2.19
C LEU A 14 9.78 11.01 -1.53
N LEU A 15 10.35 9.94 -0.97
CA LEU A 15 9.64 8.85 -0.30
C LEU A 15 9.32 9.11 1.18
N LYS A 16 9.55 10.32 1.70
CA LYS A 16 9.37 10.65 3.13
C LYS A 16 7.99 10.28 3.73
N ASN A 17 6.96 10.24 2.89
CA ASN A 17 5.57 9.94 3.30
C ASN A 17 5.27 8.44 3.35
N VAL A 18 6.21 7.59 2.93
CA VAL A 18 6.13 6.13 3.02
C VAL A 18 6.65 5.71 4.39
N PRO A 19 6.02 4.72 5.07
CA PRO A 19 6.53 4.18 6.33
C PRO A 19 8.00 3.79 6.22
N GLU A 20 8.77 4.11 7.27
CA GLU A 20 10.23 3.96 7.26
C GLU A 20 10.70 2.55 6.88
N GLN A 21 10.01 1.52 7.36
CA GLN A 21 10.33 0.12 7.05
C GLN A 21 10.29 -0.15 5.54
N VAL A 22 9.20 0.22 4.89
CA VAL A 22 9.00 0.04 3.44
C VAL A 22 9.97 0.94 2.66
N ARG A 23 10.16 2.17 3.12
CA ARG A 23 11.12 3.09 2.48
C ARG A 23 12.55 2.52 2.49
N LYS A 24 12.99 1.97 3.63
CA LYS A 24 14.34 1.37 3.75
C LYS A 24 14.51 0.17 2.85
N GLU A 25 13.49 -0.68 2.75
CA GLU A 25 13.48 -1.84 1.85
C GLU A 25 13.68 -1.39 0.39
N TRP A 26 12.87 -0.45 -0.09
CA TRP A 26 13.04 0.06 -1.45
C TRP A 26 14.40 0.72 -1.67
N LEU A 27 14.85 1.58 -0.75
CA LEU A 27 16.17 2.21 -0.87
C LEU A 27 17.31 1.18 -0.92
N TYR A 28 17.17 0.07 -0.18
CA TYR A 28 18.18 -0.98 -0.19
C TYR A 28 18.30 -1.64 -1.57
N ASP A 29 17.18 -1.90 -2.26
CA ASP A 29 17.20 -2.49 -3.61
C ASP A 29 17.96 -1.60 -4.61
N TYR A 30 17.74 -0.29 -4.57
CA TYR A 30 18.49 0.65 -5.42
C TYR A 30 19.96 0.75 -5.02
N TYR A 31 20.27 0.71 -3.72
CA TYR A 31 21.65 0.69 -3.25
C TYR A 31 22.42 -0.53 -3.79
N ILE A 32 21.80 -1.72 -3.72
CA ILE A 32 22.38 -2.94 -4.26
C ILE A 32 22.60 -2.82 -5.77
N HIS A 33 21.66 -2.21 -6.51
CA HIS A 33 21.82 -2.00 -7.94
C HIS A 33 23.03 -1.14 -8.29
N PHE A 34 23.28 -0.06 -7.52
CA PHE A 34 24.49 0.74 -7.67
C PHE A 34 25.76 -0.04 -7.31
N GLN A 35 25.71 -0.84 -6.24
CA GLN A 35 26.85 -1.66 -5.83
C GLN A 35 27.22 -2.68 -6.92
N GLN A 36 26.23 -3.38 -7.47
CA GLN A 36 26.41 -4.36 -8.54
C GLN A 36 26.98 -3.72 -9.81
N ALA A 37 26.53 -2.51 -10.17
CA ALA A 37 27.07 -1.78 -11.31
C ALA A 37 28.58 -1.52 -11.15
N VAL A 38 29.00 -1.06 -9.98
CA VAL A 38 30.42 -0.83 -9.67
C VAL A 38 31.22 -2.14 -9.67
N GLU A 39 30.67 -3.22 -9.10
CA GLU A 39 31.29 -4.56 -9.12
C GLU A 39 31.48 -5.09 -10.55
N ASN A 40 30.57 -4.75 -11.47
CA ASN A 40 30.64 -5.08 -12.89
C ASN A 40 31.53 -4.14 -13.71
N GLY A 41 32.17 -3.16 -13.07
CA GLY A 41 33.05 -2.18 -13.72
C GLY A 41 32.32 -1.03 -14.41
N GLN A 42 31.02 -0.85 -14.15
CA GLN A 42 30.25 0.32 -14.59
C GLN A 42 30.46 1.49 -13.63
N SER A 43 30.39 2.71 -14.16
CA SER A 43 30.42 3.94 -13.34
C SER A 43 29.10 4.19 -12.63
N GLU A 44 29.12 4.95 -11.53
CA GLU A 44 27.89 5.36 -10.85
C GLU A 44 27.01 6.26 -11.76
N GLU A 45 27.62 7.04 -12.65
CA GLU A 45 26.93 7.86 -13.63
C GLU A 45 26.15 7.02 -14.66
N GLU A 46 26.74 5.91 -15.12
CA GLU A 46 26.06 4.96 -16.01
C GLU A 46 24.94 4.25 -15.27
N ALA A 47 25.19 3.77 -14.04
CA ALA A 47 24.16 3.15 -13.20
C ALA A 47 22.98 4.10 -12.95
N ALA A 48 23.23 5.38 -12.64
CA ALA A 48 22.19 6.38 -12.47
C ALA A 48 21.43 6.66 -13.78
N ARG A 49 22.11 6.65 -14.92
CA ARG A 49 21.48 6.82 -16.23
C ARG A 49 20.59 5.62 -16.60
N GLU A 50 21.01 4.42 -16.26
CA GLU A 50 20.23 3.18 -16.45
C GLU A 50 18.99 3.15 -15.53
N LEU A 51 19.15 3.57 -14.28
CA LEU A 51 18.04 3.69 -13.33
C LEU A 51 17.05 4.81 -13.70
N GLY A 52 17.53 5.88 -14.33
CA GLY A 52 16.71 7.00 -14.77
C GLY A 52 16.57 8.12 -13.72
N ASP A 53 15.48 8.89 -13.80
CA ASP A 53 15.26 10.02 -12.91
C ASP A 53 14.63 9.56 -11.57
N PRO A 54 15.22 9.91 -10.40
CA PRO A 54 14.73 9.47 -9.10
C PRO A 54 13.31 9.97 -8.78
N ARG A 55 12.84 11.06 -9.41
CA ARG A 55 11.47 11.57 -9.22
C ARG A 55 10.45 10.74 -9.96
N SER A 56 10.79 10.26 -11.16
CA SER A 56 9.95 9.33 -11.91
C SER A 56 9.78 8.03 -11.12
N ILE A 57 10.90 7.46 -10.66
CA ILE A 57 10.91 6.25 -9.82
C ILE A 57 10.10 6.44 -8.54
N ALA A 58 10.31 7.54 -7.81
CA ALA A 58 9.53 7.82 -6.61
C ALA A 58 8.02 7.94 -6.92
N GLY A 59 7.67 8.54 -8.05
CA GLY A 59 6.29 8.62 -8.52
C GLY A 59 5.66 7.25 -8.73
N GLU A 60 6.34 6.35 -9.42
CA GLU A 60 5.89 4.98 -9.66
C GLU A 60 5.70 4.20 -8.35
N LEU A 61 6.70 4.23 -7.47
CA LEU A 61 6.63 3.58 -6.15
C LEU A 61 5.45 4.10 -5.31
N LEU A 62 5.23 5.41 -5.30
CA LEU A 62 4.11 6.03 -4.57
C LEU A 62 2.75 5.70 -5.18
N LEU A 63 2.66 5.59 -6.50
CA LEU A 63 1.43 5.19 -7.19
C LEU A 63 1.06 3.75 -6.82
N THR A 64 2.00 2.81 -6.96
CA THR A 64 1.81 1.40 -6.60
C THR A 64 1.40 1.27 -5.13
N TYR A 65 2.10 1.95 -4.23
CA TYR A 65 1.77 1.94 -2.79
C TYR A 65 0.36 2.43 -2.48
N ARG A 66 -0.09 3.49 -3.17
CA ARG A 66 -1.45 4.01 -2.99
C ARG A 66 -2.51 3.05 -3.53
N VAL A 67 -2.26 2.41 -4.67
CA VAL A 67 -3.18 1.43 -5.24
C VAL A 67 -3.36 0.24 -4.29
N ASP A 68 -2.27 -0.34 -3.81
CA ASP A 68 -2.31 -1.47 -2.86
C ASP A 68 -3.06 -1.13 -1.57
N GLN A 69 -2.85 0.07 -1.05
CA GLN A 69 -3.57 0.57 0.13
C GLN A 69 -5.08 0.73 -0.14
N VAL A 70 -5.47 1.18 -1.33
CA VAL A 70 -6.88 1.37 -1.71
C VAL A 70 -7.57 0.03 -1.93
N GLU A 71 -6.95 -0.91 -2.64
CA GLU A 71 -7.52 -2.25 -2.86
C GLU A 71 -7.72 -3.00 -1.56
N THR A 72 -6.73 -2.96 -0.65
CA THR A 72 -6.80 -3.61 0.66
C THR A 72 -7.92 -3.01 1.52
N ASN A 73 -8.01 -1.68 1.59
CA ASN A 73 -9.03 -1.00 2.39
C ASN A 73 -10.45 -1.15 1.80
N ASN A 74 -10.60 -1.09 0.47
CA ASN A 74 -11.89 -1.26 -0.19
C ASN A 74 -12.42 -2.69 -0.03
N SER A 75 -11.55 -3.71 -0.15
CA SER A 75 -11.94 -5.10 0.03
C SER A 75 -12.50 -5.35 1.44
N PHE A 76 -11.83 -4.85 2.48
CA PHE A 76 -12.31 -5.00 3.87
C PHE A 76 -13.59 -4.20 4.17
N ARG A 77 -13.68 -2.96 3.66
CA ARG A 77 -14.86 -2.10 3.83
C ARG A 77 -16.09 -2.62 3.07
N GLY A 78 -15.88 -3.21 1.89
CA GLY A 78 -16.94 -3.84 1.10
C GLY A 78 -17.51 -5.09 1.77
N LEU A 79 -16.62 -5.98 2.23
CA LEU A 79 -17.00 -7.23 2.91
C LEU A 79 -17.77 -6.94 4.21
N SER A 80 -17.25 -6.07 5.07
CA SER A 80 -17.92 -5.72 6.33
C SER A 80 -19.30 -5.12 6.10
N ARG A 81 -19.46 -4.20 5.13
CA ARG A 81 -20.76 -3.63 4.77
C ARG A 81 -21.75 -4.70 4.28
N ALA A 82 -21.30 -5.64 3.46
CA ALA A 82 -22.13 -6.75 2.98
C ALA A 82 -22.57 -7.66 4.12
N VAL A 83 -21.65 -8.03 5.02
CA VAL A 83 -21.97 -8.84 6.21
C VAL A 83 -22.98 -8.11 7.11
N PHE A 84 -22.75 -6.82 7.42
CA PHE A 84 -23.69 -6.03 8.21
C PHE A 84 -25.07 -5.89 7.54
N ALA A 85 -25.13 -5.74 6.22
CA ALA A 85 -26.38 -5.68 5.48
C ALA A 85 -27.16 -7.00 5.60
N THR A 86 -26.49 -8.14 5.41
CA THR A 86 -27.10 -9.46 5.56
C THR A 86 -27.55 -9.73 7.00
N VAL A 87 -26.73 -9.40 8.00
CA VAL A 87 -27.08 -9.53 9.41
C VAL A 87 -28.30 -8.66 9.74
N ARG A 88 -28.33 -7.40 9.27
CA ARG A 88 -29.47 -6.50 9.48
C ARG A 88 -30.75 -7.04 8.84
N LEU A 89 -30.67 -7.59 7.64
CA LEU A 89 -31.82 -8.22 6.95
C LEU A 89 -32.32 -9.47 7.68
N GLY A 90 -31.41 -10.31 8.18
CA GLY A 90 -31.75 -11.50 8.95
C GLY A 90 -32.41 -11.15 10.29
N LEU A 91 -31.83 -10.22 11.05
CA LEU A 91 -32.38 -9.76 12.33
C LEU A 91 -33.73 -9.05 12.17
N PHE A 92 -33.94 -8.31 11.08
CA PHE A 92 -35.23 -7.67 10.77
C PHE A 92 -36.37 -8.70 10.70
N ASN A 93 -36.17 -9.81 9.98
CA ASN A 93 -37.19 -10.87 9.89
C ASN A 93 -37.48 -11.52 11.25
N ILE A 94 -36.45 -11.74 12.08
CA ILE A 94 -36.62 -12.36 13.40
C ILE A 94 -37.48 -11.50 14.32
N ILE A 95 -37.20 -10.18 14.39
CA ILE A 95 -37.96 -9.26 15.25
C ILE A 95 -39.42 -9.17 14.80
N PHE A 96 -39.67 -9.10 13.49
CA PHE A 96 -41.02 -8.99 12.94
C PHE A 96 -41.85 -10.27 13.04
N ILE A 97 -41.23 -11.45 13.06
CA ILE A 97 -41.95 -12.72 13.21
C ILE A 97 -42.14 -13.05 14.69
N ILE A 98 -41.07 -13.00 15.50
CA ILE A 98 -41.10 -13.41 16.90
C ILE A 98 -41.83 -12.39 17.77
N GLY A 99 -41.70 -11.09 17.51
CA GLY A 99 -42.34 -10.03 18.29
C GLY A 99 -43.86 -10.19 18.37
N PRO A 100 -44.59 -10.20 17.23
CA PRO A 100 -46.02 -10.44 17.21
C PRO A 100 -46.41 -11.82 17.75
N TYR A 101 -45.61 -12.86 17.47
CA TYR A 101 -45.86 -14.21 17.98
C TYR A 101 -45.87 -14.26 19.51
N LEU A 102 -44.89 -13.62 20.17
CA LEU A 102 -44.82 -13.56 21.63
C LEU A 102 -45.97 -12.74 22.23
N VAL A 103 -46.38 -11.65 21.57
CA VAL A 103 -47.55 -10.85 22.00
C VAL A 103 -48.82 -11.69 21.95
N LEU A 104 -49.03 -12.45 20.88
CA LEU A 104 -50.19 -13.33 20.73
C LEU A 104 -50.17 -14.50 21.73
N ALA A 105 -48.99 -15.06 22.03
CA ALA A 105 -48.87 -16.19 22.96
C ALA A 105 -49.03 -15.78 24.45
N ALA A 106 -48.88 -14.49 24.76
CA ALA A 106 -49.02 -13.95 26.11
C ALA A 106 -50.46 -13.49 26.46
N VAL A 107 -51.37 -13.51 25.47
CA VAL A 107 -52.80 -13.15 25.60
C VAL A 107 -53.65 -14.40 25.82
#